data_AF-A0A327NFD3-F1
#
_entry.id   AF-A0A327NFD3-F1
#
_cell.length_a   1.000
_cell.length_b   1.000
_cell.length_c   1.000
_cell.angle_alpha   90.00
_cell.angle_beta   90.00
_cell.angle_gamma   90.00
#
_symmetry.space_group_name_H-M   'P 1'
#
loop_
_entity.id
_entity.type
_entity.pdbx_description
1 polymer ?
#
loop_
_entity_poly.entity_id
_entity_poly.type
_entity_poly.pdbx_seq_one_letter_code
_entity_poly.pdbx_strand_id
1 'polypeptide(L)'
;MPFANVYLNNSTHGTVSDDKGHFSLTNVPLGTVEVVASFVGYQTNQQTLRLTGAQSQPITFRLKPSAKTLAGVTVKASRNEKKWQQQLRQFKQQLFGEPFGSQCVLTNPEVLQFTEEKGHLKATASEPLVIDNEALGYRLWFDLAYFDGEPKQVHYGGAARFEELKTTNERQVNRFRRNRMRAYLGSTRHLMASLISERTSRKAF
;
A
#
# COMPACT_ATOMS: atom_id res chain seq x y z
N MET A 1 -8.97 -19.82 -3.09
CA MET A 1 -9.81 -18.72 -3.61
C MET A 1 -9.32 -18.39 -5.01
N PRO A 2 -10.18 -18.47 -6.04
CA PRO A 2 -9.81 -18.11 -7.41
C PRO A 2 -9.52 -16.63 -7.57
N PHE A 3 -8.58 -16.28 -8.45
CA PHE A 3 -8.27 -14.89 -8.85
C PHE A 3 -7.94 -13.91 -7.71
N ALA A 4 -7.45 -14.44 -6.58
CA ALA A 4 -6.94 -13.66 -5.46
C ALA A 4 -5.55 -13.10 -5.77
N ASN A 5 -5.30 -11.87 -5.36
CA ASN A 5 -3.97 -11.26 -5.48
C ASN A 5 -3.05 -11.83 -4.40
N VAL A 6 -1.86 -12.26 -4.79
CA VAL A 6 -0.81 -12.70 -3.85
C VAL A 6 0.49 -11.96 -4.15
N TYR A 7 1.06 -11.26 -3.17
CA TYR A 7 2.21 -10.37 -3.41
C TYR A 7 3.12 -10.25 -2.18
N LEU A 8 4.36 -9.81 -2.39
CA LEU A 8 5.22 -9.38 -1.28
C LEU A 8 4.83 -7.96 -0.90
N ASN A 9 4.59 -7.74 0.39
CA ASN A 9 4.19 -6.43 0.89
C ASN A 9 5.23 -5.35 0.53
N ASN A 10 4.73 -4.16 0.16
CA ASN A 10 5.54 -3.01 -0.21
C ASN A 10 6.49 -3.27 -1.39
N SER A 11 6.04 -4.05 -2.38
CA SER A 11 6.86 -4.40 -3.56
C SER A 11 6.05 -4.42 -4.86
N THR A 12 6.76 -4.57 -5.97
CA THR A 12 6.21 -4.87 -7.29
C THR A 12 6.09 -6.36 -7.58
N HIS A 13 6.47 -7.24 -6.63
CA HIS A 13 6.42 -8.69 -6.80
C HIS A 13 5.04 -9.21 -6.39
N GLY A 14 4.26 -9.64 -7.37
CA GLY A 14 2.95 -10.22 -7.15
C GLY A 14 2.51 -11.15 -8.26
N THR A 15 1.46 -11.90 -7.98
CA THR A 15 0.80 -12.85 -8.88
C THR A 15 -0.69 -12.88 -8.55
N VAL A 16 -1.45 -13.57 -9.38
CA VAL A 16 -2.89 -13.82 -9.18
C VAL A 16 -3.09 -15.32 -9.11
N SER A 17 -3.94 -15.79 -8.20
CA SER A 17 -4.28 -17.21 -8.15
C SER A 17 -5.12 -17.64 -9.35
N ASP A 18 -4.96 -18.89 -9.76
CA ASP A 18 -5.72 -19.50 -10.86
C ASP A 18 -7.19 -19.76 -10.49
N ASP A 19 -7.92 -20.38 -11.40
CA ASP A 19 -9.34 -20.77 -11.25
C ASP A 19 -9.59 -21.76 -10.09
N LYS A 20 -8.55 -22.49 -9.65
CA LYS A 20 -8.57 -23.42 -8.52
C LYS A 20 -8.05 -22.78 -7.23
N GLY A 21 -7.52 -21.57 -7.32
CA GLY A 21 -6.94 -20.82 -6.21
C GLY A 21 -5.50 -21.18 -5.86
N HIS A 22 -4.78 -21.87 -6.74
CA HIS A 22 -3.33 -22.06 -6.64
C HIS A 22 -2.60 -20.83 -7.18
N PHE A 23 -1.38 -20.59 -6.70
CA PHE A 23 -0.54 -19.49 -7.17
C PHE A 23 0.92 -19.90 -7.12
N SER A 24 1.74 -19.20 -7.90
CA SER A 24 3.20 -19.31 -7.83
C SER A 24 3.80 -17.91 -7.89
N LEU A 25 4.64 -17.59 -6.92
CA LEU A 25 5.36 -16.33 -6.83
C LEU A 25 6.85 -16.62 -6.92
N THR A 26 7.47 -16.22 -8.04
CA THR A 26 8.88 -16.47 -8.34
C THR A 26 9.72 -15.23 -8.08
N ASN A 27 11.06 -15.40 -8.04
CA ASN A 27 12.02 -14.32 -7.83
C ASN A 27 11.82 -13.55 -6.51
N VAL A 28 11.39 -14.27 -5.47
CA VAL A 28 11.25 -13.72 -4.12
C VAL A 28 12.64 -13.58 -3.50
N PRO A 29 13.02 -12.42 -2.95
CA PRO A 29 14.33 -12.22 -2.34
C PRO A 29 14.51 -13.10 -1.09
N LEU A 30 15.73 -13.55 -0.86
CA LEU A 30 16.10 -14.25 0.37
C LEU A 30 15.99 -13.32 1.59
N GLY A 31 15.75 -13.92 2.75
CA GLY A 31 15.54 -13.22 4.02
C GLY A 31 14.11 -13.31 4.53
N THR A 32 13.76 -12.40 5.44
CA THR A 32 12.40 -12.32 5.99
C THR A 32 11.53 -11.51 5.04
N VAL A 33 10.48 -12.14 4.52
CA VAL A 33 9.49 -11.51 3.62
C VAL A 33 8.10 -11.65 4.19
N GLU A 34 7.24 -10.68 3.89
CA GLU A 34 5.82 -10.73 4.22
C GLU A 34 5.03 -10.95 2.93
N VAL A 35 4.36 -12.09 2.85
CA VAL A 35 3.50 -12.45 1.71
C VAL A 35 2.06 -12.16 2.08
N VAL A 36 1.36 -11.47 1.20
CA VAL A 36 0.00 -10.99 1.41
C VAL A 36 -0.92 -11.61 0.38
N ALA A 37 -2.08 -12.09 0.84
CA ALA A 37 -3.20 -12.47 -0.01
C ALA A 37 -4.37 -11.51 0.20
N SER A 38 -4.89 -10.92 -0.88
CA SER A 38 -6.01 -9.98 -0.87
C SER A 38 -7.04 -10.33 -1.96
N PHE A 39 -8.31 -10.16 -1.62
CA PHE A 39 -9.43 -10.32 -2.54
C PHE A 39 -10.57 -9.39 -2.13
N VAL A 40 -11.24 -8.78 -3.11
CA VAL A 40 -12.35 -7.85 -2.88
C VAL A 40 -13.47 -8.54 -2.10
N GLY A 41 -13.98 -7.87 -1.06
CA GLY A 41 -15.00 -8.43 -0.18
C GLY A 41 -14.45 -9.33 0.94
N TYR A 42 -13.13 -9.49 1.06
CA TYR A 42 -12.50 -10.32 2.08
C TYR A 42 -11.45 -9.52 2.88
N GLN A 43 -11.16 -10.00 4.09
CA GLN A 43 -10.07 -9.53 4.91
C GLN A 43 -8.74 -10.04 4.35
N THR A 44 -7.82 -9.10 4.12
CA THR A 44 -6.44 -9.39 3.74
C THR A 44 -5.77 -10.29 4.78
N ASN A 45 -5.03 -11.31 4.32
CA ASN A 45 -4.26 -12.22 5.18
C ASN A 45 -2.78 -12.10 4.83
N GLN A 46 -1.93 -12.07 5.85
CA GLN A 46 -0.48 -11.85 5.71
C GLN A 46 0.26 -12.96 6.45
N GLN A 47 1.33 -13.47 5.85
CA GLN A 47 2.21 -14.47 6.45
C GLN A 47 3.68 -14.06 6.27
N THR A 48 4.42 -14.05 7.38
CA THR A 48 5.86 -13.78 7.37
C THR A 48 6.63 -15.08 7.19
N LEU A 49 7.51 -15.11 6.20
CA LEU A 49 8.35 -16.27 5.87
C LEU A 49 9.81 -15.89 5.94
N ARG A 50 10.67 -16.82 6.36
CA ARG A 50 12.12 -16.67 6.30
C ARG A 50 12.68 -17.59 5.23
N LEU A 51 13.12 -17.00 4.12
CA LEU A 51 13.66 -17.71 2.97
C LEU A 51 15.19 -17.77 3.07
N THR A 52 15.73 -18.96 3.28
CA THR A 52 17.17 -19.19 3.43
C THR A 52 17.83 -19.86 2.22
N GLY A 53 17.04 -20.27 1.22
CA GLY A 53 17.53 -20.90 0.00
C GLY A 53 16.48 -20.88 -1.12
N ALA A 54 16.83 -21.47 -2.27
CA ALA A 54 15.99 -21.48 -3.47
C ALA A 54 14.86 -22.54 -3.46
N GLN A 55 14.59 -23.17 -2.32
CA GLN A 55 13.54 -24.17 -2.21
C GLN A 55 12.16 -23.51 -2.21
N SER A 56 11.23 -24.11 -2.93
CA SER A 56 9.83 -23.67 -2.91
C SER A 56 9.24 -23.92 -1.53
N GLN A 57 8.66 -22.87 -0.94
CA GLN A 57 7.99 -22.97 0.36
C GLN A 57 6.47 -22.95 0.14
N PRO A 58 5.76 -24.07 0.38
CA PRO A 58 4.33 -24.10 0.24
C PRO A 58 3.68 -23.27 1.35
N ILE A 59 2.75 -22.40 0.97
CA ILE A 59 1.97 -21.58 1.88
C ILE A 59 0.51 -21.62 1.47
N THR A 60 -0.39 -21.43 2.44
CA THR A 60 -1.83 -21.44 2.19
C THR A 60 -2.48 -20.31 2.97
N PHE A 61 -3.25 -19.49 2.26
CA PHE A 61 -4.03 -18.41 2.85
C PHE A 61 -5.49 -18.80 2.97
N ARG A 62 -6.10 -18.47 4.12
CA ARG A 62 -7.54 -18.58 4.35
C ARG A 62 -8.09 -17.17 4.55
N LEU A 63 -8.76 -16.65 3.53
CA LEU A 63 -9.40 -15.33 3.57
C LEU A 63 -10.78 -15.44 4.20
N LYS A 64 -11.12 -14.47 5.05
CA LYS A 64 -12.44 -14.38 5.69
C LYS A 64 -13.25 -13.27 5.03
N PRO A 65 -14.57 -13.43 4.79
CA PRO A 65 -15.40 -12.35 4.28
C PRO A 65 -15.28 -11.10 5.15
N SER A 66 -15.27 -9.93 4.52
CA SER A 66 -15.15 -8.64 5.19
C SER A 66 -16.53 -8.12 5.59
N ALA A 67 -16.71 -7.82 6.88
CA ALA A 67 -17.90 -7.13 7.36
C ALA A 67 -17.99 -5.68 6.86
N LYS A 68 -16.87 -5.07 6.42
CA LYS A 68 -16.83 -3.71 5.88
C LYS A 68 -17.62 -3.58 4.56
N THR A 69 -17.81 -4.68 3.84
CA THR A 69 -18.53 -4.71 2.55
C THR A 69 -20.05 -4.62 2.72
N LEU A 70 -20.60 -5.04 3.87
CA LEU A 70 -22.05 -5.06 4.12
C LEU A 70 -22.67 -3.66 4.34
N ALA A 71 -21.86 -2.63 4.57
CA ALA A 71 -22.31 -1.24 4.75
C ALA A 71 -22.20 -0.39 3.46
N GLY A 72 -21.98 -1.02 2.31
CA GLY A 72 -21.86 -0.35 1.01
C GLY A 72 -23.23 -0.03 0.40
N VAL A 73 -23.38 1.21 -0.06
CA VAL A 73 -24.58 1.79 -0.72
C VAL A 73 -25.70 2.24 0.22
N THR A 74 -25.46 3.31 0.96
CA THR A 74 -26.46 4.38 1.09
C THR A 74 -25.74 5.72 1.19
N VAL A 75 -25.36 6.30 0.05
CA VAL A 75 -24.96 7.71 -0.03
C VAL A 75 -26.18 8.54 0.39
N LYS A 76 -26.26 8.92 1.67
CA LYS A 76 -27.33 9.80 2.16
C LYS A 76 -27.11 11.22 1.64
N ALA A 77 -27.85 11.52 0.58
CA ALA A 77 -28.45 12.81 0.21
C ALA A 77 -27.69 14.09 0.62
N SER A 78 -27.08 14.74 -0.38
CA SER A 78 -26.92 16.19 -0.62
C SER A 78 -26.32 17.10 0.47
N ARG A 79 -26.62 16.92 1.76
CA ARG A 79 -26.16 17.77 2.87
C ARG A 79 -24.76 17.38 3.38
N ASN A 80 -24.28 16.17 3.07
CA ASN A 80 -23.01 15.64 3.58
C ASN A 80 -21.85 15.66 2.56
N GLU A 81 -22.11 16.07 1.31
CA GLU A 81 -21.11 16.06 0.24
C GLU A 81 -19.93 17.01 0.55
N LYS A 82 -20.22 18.24 0.97
CA LYS A 82 -19.17 19.23 1.29
C LYS A 82 -18.27 18.76 2.44
N LYS A 83 -18.85 18.10 3.46
CA LYS A 83 -18.10 17.54 4.59
C LYS A 83 -17.24 16.36 4.13
N TRP A 84 -17.81 15.43 3.36
CA TRP A 84 -17.05 14.31 2.80
C TRP A 84 -15.88 14.79 1.94
N GLN A 85 -16.06 15.82 1.11
CA GLN A 85 -14.98 16.42 0.32
C GLN A 85 -13.89 17.07 1.19
N GLN A 86 -14.25 17.66 2.34
CA GLN A 86 -13.26 18.17 3.30
C GLN A 86 -12.45 17.03 3.93
N GLN A 87 -13.13 15.98 4.38
CA GLN A 87 -12.52 14.78 4.96
C GLN A 87 -11.61 14.08 3.95
N LEU A 88 -12.05 13.93 2.70
CA LEU A 88 -11.25 13.37 1.63
C LEU A 88 -9.99 14.19 1.36
N ARG A 89 -10.08 15.53 1.37
CA ARG A 89 -8.90 16.39 1.22
C ARG A 89 -7.91 16.19 2.36
N GLN A 90 -8.38 16.18 3.60
CA GLN A 90 -7.55 15.91 4.76
C GLN A 90 -6.89 14.52 4.68
N PHE A 91 -7.68 13.49 4.39
CA PHE A 91 -7.20 12.12 4.21
C PHE A 91 -6.09 12.03 3.15
N LYS A 92 -6.29 12.63 1.97
CA LYS A 92 -5.28 12.63 0.89
C LYS A 92 -4.00 13.34 1.31
N GLN A 93 -4.10 14.49 1.96
CA GLN A 93 -2.94 15.24 2.46
C GLN A 93 -2.13 14.41 3.47
N GLN A 94 -2.81 13.74 4.39
CA GLN A 94 -2.18 12.94 5.44
C GLN A 94 -1.62 11.60 4.93
N LEU A 95 -2.33 10.94 4.01
CA LEU A 95 -1.91 9.65 3.46
C LEU A 95 -0.71 9.79 2.51
N PHE A 96 -0.76 10.76 1.59
CA PHE A 96 0.23 10.83 0.50
C PHE A 96 1.54 11.47 0.91
N GLY A 97 1.52 12.35 1.91
CA GLY A 97 2.71 12.98 2.48
C GLY A 97 3.52 13.82 1.48
N GLU A 98 4.73 14.20 1.88
CA GLU A 98 5.64 15.05 1.11
C GLU A 98 6.91 14.27 0.72
N PRO A 99 7.63 14.65 -0.37
CA PRO A 99 7.39 15.80 -1.25
C PRO A 99 6.48 15.50 -2.45
N PHE A 100 6.00 14.26 -2.60
CA PHE A 100 5.36 13.79 -3.82
C PHE A 100 3.84 13.64 -3.72
N GLY A 101 3.23 13.92 -2.56
CA GLY A 101 1.80 13.66 -2.37
C GLY A 101 0.89 14.52 -3.22
N SER A 102 1.32 15.71 -3.65
CA SER A 102 0.59 16.53 -4.62
C SER A 102 0.47 15.90 -6.01
N GLN A 103 1.31 14.91 -6.32
CA GLN A 103 1.33 14.15 -7.58
C GLN A 103 0.74 12.75 -7.42
N CYS A 104 0.05 12.50 -6.30
CA CYS A 104 -0.70 11.28 -6.05
C CYS A 104 -2.18 11.48 -6.36
N VAL A 105 -2.75 10.58 -7.14
CA VAL A 105 -4.17 10.59 -7.52
C VAL A 105 -4.85 9.35 -6.96
N LEU A 106 -5.79 9.52 -6.02
CA LEU A 106 -6.70 8.45 -5.62
C LEU A 106 -7.79 8.29 -6.68
N THR A 107 -7.86 7.13 -7.31
CA THR A 107 -8.72 6.88 -8.49
C THR A 107 -10.09 6.33 -8.13
N ASN A 108 -10.25 5.71 -6.95
CA ASN A 108 -11.50 5.14 -6.46
C ASN A 108 -11.91 5.72 -5.08
N PRO A 109 -12.05 7.05 -4.91
CA PRO A 109 -12.35 7.64 -3.60
C PRO A 109 -13.70 7.20 -3.01
N GLU A 110 -14.64 6.77 -3.82
CA GLU A 110 -15.98 6.30 -3.42
C GLU A 110 -15.97 5.05 -2.53
N VAL A 111 -14.87 4.28 -2.53
CA VAL A 111 -14.75 3.11 -1.64
C VAL A 111 -14.45 3.51 -0.19
N LEU A 112 -14.16 4.79 0.07
CA LEU A 112 -13.84 5.30 1.40
C LEU A 112 -15.09 5.70 2.19
N GLN A 113 -15.06 5.32 3.46
CA GLN A 113 -15.99 5.82 4.48
C GLN A 113 -15.21 6.52 5.57
N PHE A 114 -15.70 7.69 5.97
CA PHE A 114 -15.08 8.50 7.02
C PHE A 114 -15.98 8.59 8.24
N THR A 115 -15.38 8.48 9.42
CA THR A 115 -16.03 8.83 10.69
C THR A 115 -15.14 9.79 11.46
N GLU A 116 -15.76 10.61 12.31
CA GLU A 116 -15.06 11.52 13.21
C GLU A 116 -15.36 11.11 14.65
N GLU A 117 -14.32 10.77 15.40
CA GLU A 117 -14.43 10.38 16.80
C GLU A 117 -13.40 11.14 17.62
N LYS A 118 -13.85 11.89 18.63
CA LYS A 118 -12.99 12.66 19.54
C LYS A 118 -12.00 13.62 18.83
N GLY A 119 -12.36 14.13 17.65
CA GLY A 119 -11.50 15.02 16.86
C GLY A 119 -10.53 14.31 15.91
N HIS A 120 -10.58 12.97 15.85
CA HIS A 120 -9.80 12.16 14.92
C HIS A 120 -10.62 11.84 13.67
N LEU A 121 -10.00 11.96 12.50
CA LEU A 121 -10.55 11.46 11.24
C LEU A 121 -10.18 9.99 11.09
N LYS A 122 -11.19 9.11 11.13
CA LYS A 122 -11.04 7.69 10.85
C LYS A 122 -11.46 7.41 9.42
N ALA A 123 -10.77 6.48 8.77
CA ALA A 123 -11.15 6.03 7.43
C ALA A 123 -11.16 4.51 7.34
N THR A 124 -12.15 3.98 6.64
CA THR A 124 -12.22 2.58 6.21
C THR A 124 -12.45 2.53 4.71
N ALA A 125 -12.07 1.40 4.09
CA ALA A 125 -12.30 1.16 2.68
C ALA A 125 -12.97 -0.19 2.46
N SER A 126 -13.93 -0.27 1.54
CA SER A 126 -14.57 -1.53 1.12
C SER A 126 -13.71 -2.35 0.17
N GLU A 127 -12.77 -1.69 -0.51
CA GLU A 127 -11.84 -2.25 -1.51
C GLU A 127 -10.44 -1.63 -1.33
N PRO A 128 -9.38 -2.22 -1.90
CA PRO A 128 -8.06 -1.59 -1.91
C PRO A 128 -8.10 -0.20 -2.58
N LEU A 129 -7.43 0.77 -1.96
CA LEU A 129 -7.30 2.11 -2.53
C LEU A 129 -6.34 2.06 -3.72
N VAL A 130 -6.77 2.56 -4.86
CA VAL A 130 -5.97 2.59 -6.09
C VAL A 130 -5.42 3.99 -6.27
N ILE A 131 -4.10 4.12 -6.11
CA ILE A 131 -3.40 5.40 -6.09
C ILE A 131 -2.37 5.42 -7.22
N ASP A 132 -2.42 6.44 -8.06
CA ASP A 132 -1.38 6.71 -9.05
C ASP A 132 -0.42 7.75 -8.51
N ASN A 133 0.83 7.35 -8.30
CA ASN A 133 1.93 8.25 -7.97
C ASN A 133 2.67 8.64 -9.26
N GLU A 134 2.24 9.74 -9.86
CA GLU A 134 2.79 10.25 -11.12
C GLU A 134 4.20 10.86 -10.96
N ALA A 135 4.65 11.10 -9.72
CA ALA A 135 6.01 11.54 -9.46
C ALA A 135 7.01 10.38 -9.57
N LEU A 136 6.62 9.23 -9.02
CA LEU A 136 7.45 8.03 -8.93
C LEU A 136 7.19 7.04 -10.07
N GLY A 137 6.11 7.22 -10.83
CA GLY A 137 5.76 6.31 -11.92
C GLY A 137 5.29 4.96 -11.40
N TYR A 138 4.47 4.96 -10.35
CA TYR A 138 3.86 3.74 -9.81
C TYR A 138 2.34 3.91 -9.69
N ARG A 139 1.61 2.84 -9.98
CA ARG A 139 0.27 2.60 -9.43
C ARG A 139 0.43 1.71 -8.21
N LEU A 140 -0.27 2.01 -7.13
CA LEU A 140 -0.33 1.14 -5.96
C LEU A 140 -1.77 0.81 -5.58
N TRP A 141 -1.95 -0.40 -5.05
CA TRP A 141 -3.16 -0.84 -4.39
C TRP A 141 -2.86 -0.96 -2.91
N PHE A 142 -3.61 -0.24 -2.09
CA PHE A 142 -3.41 -0.17 -0.66
C PHE A 142 -4.62 -0.72 0.09
N ASP A 143 -4.44 -1.90 0.68
CA ASP A 143 -5.41 -2.53 1.57
C ASP A 143 -5.37 -1.82 2.94
N LEU A 144 -6.23 -0.82 3.10
CA LEU A 144 -6.28 0.00 4.31
C LEU A 144 -6.79 -0.80 5.52
N ALA A 145 -5.89 -1.13 6.44
CA ALA A 145 -6.23 -1.81 7.69
C ALA A 145 -6.88 -0.82 8.68
N TYR A 146 -6.20 0.30 8.90
CA TYR A 146 -6.65 1.40 9.76
C TYR A 146 -6.11 2.75 9.27
N PHE A 147 -6.86 3.81 9.57
CA PHE A 147 -6.45 5.19 9.40
C PHE A 147 -6.97 6.00 10.59
N ASP A 148 -6.08 6.77 11.19
CA ASP A 148 -6.35 7.64 12.32
C ASP A 148 -5.58 8.96 12.15
N GLY A 149 -6.29 9.98 11.68
CA GLY A 149 -5.74 11.29 11.36
C GLY A 149 -6.09 12.35 12.38
N GLU A 150 -5.07 12.94 13.00
CA GLU A 150 -5.15 14.15 13.82
C GLU A 150 -4.54 15.34 13.05
N PRO A 151 -4.81 16.59 13.46
CA PRO A 151 -4.25 17.76 12.77
C PRO A 151 -2.70 17.78 12.67
N LYS A 152 -2.00 17.15 13.62
CA LYS A 152 -0.52 17.17 13.70
C LYS A 152 0.15 15.83 13.39
N GLN A 153 -0.60 14.73 13.46
CA GLN A 153 -0.06 13.39 13.29
C GLN A 153 -1.09 12.50 12.61
N VAL A 154 -0.61 11.49 11.88
CA VAL A 154 -1.47 10.47 11.29
C VAL A 154 -0.86 9.12 11.56
N HIS A 155 -1.68 8.18 11.99
CA HIS A 155 -1.34 6.78 12.13
C HIS A 155 -2.18 5.98 11.16
N TYR A 156 -1.54 5.31 10.21
CA TYR A 156 -2.21 4.42 9.28
C TYR A 156 -1.37 3.20 9.01
N GLY A 157 -2.02 2.14 8.56
CA GLY A 157 -1.36 0.88 8.24
C GLY A 157 -2.18 0.05 7.29
N GLY A 158 -1.50 -0.87 6.61
CA GLY A 158 -2.09 -1.70 5.58
C GLY A 158 -1.02 -2.46 4.80
N ALA A 159 -1.48 -3.22 3.81
CA ALA A 159 -0.60 -3.82 2.82
C ALA A 159 -0.65 -3.03 1.52
N ALA A 160 0.50 -2.91 0.86
CA ALA A 160 0.61 -2.25 -0.43
C ALA A 160 1.23 -3.21 -1.46
N ARG A 161 0.69 -3.18 -2.68
CA ARG A 161 1.36 -3.69 -3.88
C ARG A 161 1.52 -2.59 -4.90
N PHE A 162 2.58 -2.67 -5.68
CA PHE A 162 2.95 -1.65 -6.67
C PHE A 162 3.01 -2.25 -8.07
N GLU A 163 2.75 -1.43 -9.06
CA GLU A 163 2.99 -1.70 -10.47
C GLU A 163 3.62 -0.46 -11.10
N GLU A 164 4.59 -0.64 -12.00
CA GLU A 164 5.17 0.49 -12.73
C GLU A 164 4.19 1.04 -13.76
N LEU A 165 4.05 2.37 -13.81
CA LEU A 165 3.29 3.02 -14.87
C LEU A 165 4.07 2.91 -16.18
N LYS A 166 3.43 2.30 -17.19
CA LYS A 166 4.01 2.17 -18.54
C LYS A 166 4.10 3.54 -19.20
N THR A 167 5.29 3.91 -19.67
CA THR A 167 5.52 5.10 -20.47
C THR A 167 6.64 4.85 -21.49
N THR A 168 6.49 5.38 -22.69
CA THR A 168 7.52 5.36 -23.74
C THR A 168 8.35 6.63 -23.76
N ASN A 169 8.04 7.62 -22.91
CA ASN A 169 8.72 8.91 -22.88
C ASN A 169 9.97 8.85 -21.99
N GLU A 170 11.15 8.86 -22.61
CA GLU A 170 12.44 8.80 -21.89
C GLU A 170 12.63 9.91 -20.85
N ARG A 171 12.13 11.13 -21.12
CA ARG A 171 12.22 12.25 -20.16
C ARG A 171 11.44 11.93 -18.88
N GLN A 172 10.29 11.28 -19.04
CA GLN A 172 9.46 10.87 -17.92
C GLN A 172 10.11 9.71 -17.15
N VAL A 173 10.67 8.72 -17.83
CA VAL A 173 11.45 7.62 -17.20
C VAL A 173 12.61 8.17 -16.38
N ASN A 174 13.38 9.11 -16.93
CA ASN A 174 14.50 9.74 -16.22
C ASN A 174 14.04 10.59 -15.03
N ARG A 175 12.86 11.23 -15.11
CA ARG A 175 12.25 11.91 -13.97
C ARG A 175 11.87 10.93 -12.86
N PHE A 176 11.25 9.80 -13.20
CA PHE A 176 10.90 8.76 -12.22
C PHE A 176 12.13 8.25 -11.50
N ARG A 177 13.21 7.90 -12.22
CA ARG A 177 14.47 7.42 -11.62
C ARG A 177 15.04 8.42 -10.61
N ARG A 178 15.10 9.71 -10.96
CA ARG A 178 15.58 10.77 -10.06
C ARG A 178 14.69 10.92 -8.82
N ASN A 179 13.37 10.93 -9.02
CA ASN A 179 12.42 11.07 -7.91
C ASN A 179 12.43 9.86 -6.97
N ARG A 180 12.54 8.64 -7.50
CA ARG A 180 12.69 7.40 -6.73
C ARG A 180 13.96 7.43 -5.87
N MET A 181 15.08 7.91 -6.44
CA MET A 181 16.32 8.09 -5.67
C MET A 181 16.14 9.11 -4.54
N ARG A 182 15.52 10.27 -4.84
CA ARG A 182 15.21 11.27 -3.81
C ARG A 182 14.32 10.71 -2.70
N ALA A 183 13.29 9.95 -3.04
CA ALA A 183 12.41 9.30 -2.08
C ALA A 183 13.18 8.31 -1.19
N TYR A 184 14.04 7.49 -1.80
CA TYR A 184 14.88 6.55 -1.06
C TYR A 184 15.81 7.26 -0.08
N LEU A 185 16.55 8.27 -0.54
CA LEU A 185 17.49 9.02 0.30
C LEU A 185 16.80 9.76 1.46
N GLY A 186 15.54 10.17 1.29
CA GLY A 186 14.74 10.77 2.37
C GLY A 186 14.02 9.76 3.27
N SER A 187 14.14 8.46 3.01
CA SER A 187 13.38 7.44 3.72
C SER A 187 14.05 6.98 5.02
N THR A 188 13.23 6.53 5.98
CA THR A 188 13.69 5.83 7.19
C THR A 188 14.51 4.58 6.86
N ARG A 189 14.21 3.90 5.75
CA ARG A 189 14.99 2.76 5.26
C ARG A 189 16.43 3.16 4.94
N HIS A 190 16.63 4.27 4.23
CA HIS A 190 17.98 4.75 3.94
C HIS A 190 18.68 5.21 5.22
N LEU A 191 17.99 5.95 6.10
CA LEU A 191 18.54 6.33 7.40
C LEU A 191 19.05 5.12 8.19
N MET A 192 18.24 4.07 8.29
CA MET A 192 18.63 2.83 9.00
C MET A 192 19.79 2.11 8.31
N ALA A 193 19.78 2.02 6.97
CA ALA A 193 20.87 1.41 6.23
C ALA A 193 22.20 2.16 6.44
N SER A 194 22.17 3.50 6.41
CA SER A 194 23.33 4.35 6.64
C SER A 194 23.88 4.19 8.05
N LEU A 195 23.04 4.21 9.09
CA LEU A 195 23.44 4.02 10.49
C LEU A 195 24.12 2.66 10.74
N ILE A 196 23.63 1.58 10.12
CA ILE A 196 24.24 0.25 10.23
C ILE A 196 25.63 0.26 9.59
N SER A 197 25.75 0.86 8.40
CA SER A 197 27.01 0.90 7.64
C SER A 197 28.12 1.67 8.38
N GLU A 198 27.80 2.80 9.01
CA GLU A 198 28.76 3.57 9.80
C GLU A 198 29.25 2.79 11.03
N ARG A 199 28.35 2.03 11.66
CA ARG A 199 28.70 1.21 12.83
C ARG A 199 29.61 0.04 12.48
N THR A 200 29.48 -0.53 11.27
CA THR A 200 30.41 -1.56 10.78
C THR A 200 31.77 -0.98 10.41
N SER A 201 31.83 0.22 9.82
CA SER A 201 33.09 0.89 9.48
C SER A 201 33.90 1.31 10.71
N ARG A 202 33.23 1.72 11.80
CA ARG A 202 33.91 2.07 13.07
C ARG A 202 34.44 0.89 13.88
N LYS A 203 33.96 -0.34 13.64
CA LYS A 203 34.43 -1.56 14.32
C LYS A 203 35.59 -2.25 13.58
N ALA A 204 36.00 -1.74 12.43
CA ALA A 204 37.03 -2.32 11.57
C ALA A 204 38.45 -1.72 11.81
N PHE A 205 38.67 -1.06 12.96
CA PHE A 205 39.96 -0.51 13.39
C PHE A 205 40.25 -0.91 14.83
#